data_AF-A0A951ZAU5-F1
#
_entry.id   AF-A0A951ZAU5-F1
#
_cell.length_a   1.000
_cell.length_b   1.000
_cell.length_c   1.000
_cell.angle_alpha   90.00
_cell.angle_beta   90.00
_cell.angle_gamma   90.00
#
_symmetry.space_group_name_H-M   'P 1'
#
loop_
_entity.id
_entity.type
_entity.pdbx_description
1 polymer ?
#
loop_
_entity_poly.entity_id
_entity_poly.type
_entity_poly.pdbx_seq_one_letter_code
_entity_poly.pdbx_strand_id
1 'polypeptide(L)'
;MTFAHIRSFLAAAAMVMIAATAHAALRSIENIYEVSPREVRLPVVESGYLSLLPCSGCKAVTLRVTPETLYQINGGEDEPVTLEQMREAMRTAGARQLLLVAYRLEDKIVTRVVLGSN
;
A
#
# COMPACT_ATOMS: atom_id res chain seq x y z
N MET A 1 38.36 45.62 -21.65
CA MET A 1 38.12 44.21 -22.03
C MET A 1 37.70 43.42 -20.79
N THR A 2 36.46 43.55 -20.28
CA THR A 2 36.08 42.89 -19.00
C THR A 2 34.56 42.68 -18.81
N PHE A 3 33.76 42.61 -19.87
CA PHE A 3 32.30 42.37 -19.74
C PHE A 3 31.80 41.07 -20.41
N ALA A 4 32.67 40.32 -21.10
CA ALA A 4 32.27 39.13 -21.86
C ALA A 4 32.22 37.84 -21.00
N HIS A 5 32.99 37.75 -19.92
CA HIS A 5 33.09 36.51 -19.13
C HIS A 5 32.00 36.34 -18.07
N ILE A 6 31.30 37.42 -17.69
CA ILE A 6 30.25 37.39 -16.66
C ILE A 6 28.98 36.70 -17.18
N ARG A 7 28.68 36.83 -18.48
CA ARG A 7 27.49 36.22 -19.10
C ARG A 7 27.60 34.69 -19.25
N SER A 8 28.80 34.15 -19.46
CA SER A 8 29.01 32.71 -19.62
C SER A 8 28.91 31.93 -18.31
N PHE A 9 29.23 32.55 -17.17
CA PHE A 9 29.14 31.88 -15.86
C PHE A 9 27.70 31.72 -15.36
N LEU A 10 26.82 32.67 -15.67
CA LEU A 10 25.40 32.62 -15.28
C LEU A 10 24.64 31.49 -15.99
N ALA A 11 25.00 31.16 -17.23
CA ALA A 11 24.36 30.08 -17.98
C ALA A 11 24.70 28.68 -17.43
N ALA A 12 25.94 28.48 -16.94
CA ALA A 12 26.38 27.21 -16.36
C ALA A 12 25.76 26.95 -14.97
N ALA A 13 25.58 28.00 -14.16
CA ALA A 13 24.95 27.89 -12.84
C ALA A 13 23.46 27.52 -12.92
N ALA A 14 22.76 27.97 -13.97
CA ALA A 14 21.34 27.65 -14.17
C ALA A 14 21.10 26.17 -14.52
N MET A 15 22.02 25.50 -15.23
CA MET A 15 21.85 24.09 -15.60
C MET A 15 22.04 23.13 -14.42
N VAL A 16 22.85 23.47 -13.42
CA VAL A 16 23.06 22.61 -12.24
C VAL A 16 21.82 22.58 -11.33
N MET A 17 21.04 23.67 -11.27
CA MET A 17 19.83 23.73 -10.43
C MET A 17 18.65 22.93 -11.00
N ILE A 18 18.62 22.68 -12.31
CA ILE A 18 17.54 21.89 -12.94
C ILE A 18 17.71 20.39 -12.69
N ALA A 19 18.94 19.91 -12.47
CA ALA A 19 19.20 18.50 -12.17
C ALA A 19 18.77 18.08 -10.75
N ALA A 20 18.58 19.03 -9.83
CA ALA A 20 18.27 18.74 -8.42
C ALA A 20 16.78 18.49 -8.12
N THR A 21 15.87 18.76 -9.06
CA THR A 21 14.41 18.64 -8.84
C THR A 21 13.80 17.34 -9.37
N ALA A 22 14.59 16.47 -9.99
CA ALA A 22 14.15 15.12 -10.34
C ALA A 22 14.16 14.19 -9.11
N HIS A 23 13.36 14.53 -8.10
CA HIS A 23 12.89 13.52 -7.14
C HIS A 23 11.97 12.60 -7.92
N ALA A 24 12.56 11.56 -8.51
CA ALA A 24 11.80 10.43 -9.03
C ALA A 24 10.92 9.93 -7.90
N ALA A 25 9.62 10.18 -7.98
CA ALA A 25 8.63 9.56 -7.12
C ALA A 25 8.68 8.06 -7.44
N LEU A 26 9.56 7.34 -6.74
CA LEU A 26 9.62 5.89 -6.75
C LEU A 26 8.23 5.41 -6.32
N ARG A 27 7.42 4.99 -7.30
CA ARG A 27 6.15 4.34 -7.03
C ARG A 27 6.50 3.00 -6.38
N SER A 28 6.10 2.83 -5.12
CA SER A 28 6.18 1.53 -4.47
C SER A 28 5.42 0.50 -5.31
N ILE A 29 6.08 -0.59 -5.66
CA ILE A 29 5.44 -1.70 -6.36
C ILE A 29 4.60 -2.47 -5.34
N GLU A 30 3.30 -2.45 -5.52
CA GLU A 30 2.36 -3.23 -4.73
C GLU A 30 2.05 -4.57 -5.40
N ASN A 31 1.72 -5.55 -4.57
CA ASN A 31 1.10 -6.79 -5.00
C ASN A 31 -0.18 -7.00 -4.18
N ILE A 32 -1.11 -7.80 -4.72
CA ILE A 32 -2.44 -8.00 -4.14
C ILE A 32 -2.70 -9.50 -4.03
N TYR A 33 -3.13 -9.93 -2.85
CA TYR A 33 -3.76 -11.23 -2.68
C TYR A 33 -5.28 -11.08 -2.73
N GLU A 34 -5.94 -11.93 -3.51
CA GLU A 34 -7.39 -12.10 -3.49
C GLU A 34 -7.69 -13.41 -2.79
N VAL A 35 -8.32 -13.34 -1.62
CA VAL A 35 -8.52 -14.50 -0.74
C VAL A 35 -9.89 -14.47 -0.08
N SER A 36 -10.35 -15.62 0.41
CA SER A 36 -11.57 -15.63 1.23
C SER A 36 -11.31 -14.87 2.55
N PRO A 37 -12.28 -14.09 3.07
CA PRO A 37 -12.18 -13.50 4.41
C PRO A 37 -11.89 -14.53 5.51
N ARG A 38 -12.28 -15.80 5.31
CA ARG A 38 -12.06 -16.89 6.26
C ARG A 38 -10.62 -17.40 6.28
N GLU A 39 -9.86 -17.14 5.23
CA GLU A 39 -8.47 -17.54 5.06
C GLU A 39 -7.49 -16.47 5.57
N VAL A 40 -8.01 -15.37 6.12
CA VAL A 40 -7.22 -14.24 6.63
C VAL A 40 -7.43 -14.06 8.12
N ARG A 41 -6.34 -13.80 8.83
CA ARG A 41 -6.34 -13.41 10.24
C ARG A 41 -5.70 -12.03 10.37
N LEU A 42 -6.51 -11.06 10.79
CA LEU A 42 -6.05 -9.69 11.09
C LEU A 42 -5.36 -9.61 12.47
N PRO A 43 -4.41 -8.67 12.68
CA PRO A 43 -3.69 -8.48 13.95
C PRO A 43 -4.59 -7.88 15.04
N VAL A 44 -4.46 -8.27 16.31
CA VAL A 44 -5.41 -7.84 17.39
C VAL A 44 -5.47 -6.32 17.56
N VAL A 45 -4.37 -5.63 17.31
CA VAL A 45 -4.22 -4.17 17.39
C VAL A 45 -3.76 -3.61 16.04
N GLU A 46 -3.80 -2.28 15.89
CA GLU A 46 -3.46 -1.54 14.64
C GLU A 46 -2.02 -1.73 14.15
N SER A 47 -1.17 -2.41 14.90
CA SER A 47 0.20 -2.73 14.52
C SER A 47 0.51 -4.19 14.83
N GLY A 48 0.99 -4.93 13.84
CA GLY A 48 1.30 -6.34 14.03
C GLY A 48 1.43 -7.07 12.72
N TYR A 49 0.87 -8.27 12.68
CA TYR A 49 0.95 -9.13 11.51
C TYR A 49 -0.43 -9.65 11.10
N LEU A 50 -0.70 -9.55 9.80
CA LEU A 50 -1.79 -10.24 9.13
C LEU A 50 -1.24 -11.55 8.58
N SER A 51 -1.96 -12.66 8.76
CA SER A 51 -1.64 -13.91 8.08
C SER A 51 -2.75 -14.33 7.13
N LEU A 52 -2.37 -14.90 5.99
CA LEU A 52 -3.31 -15.36 4.97
C LEU A 52 -2.85 -16.68 4.33
N LEU A 53 -3.80 -17.44 3.80
CA LEU A 53 -3.55 -18.62 2.97
C LEU A 53 -3.98 -18.29 1.53
N PRO A 54 -3.05 -18.13 0.57
CA PRO A 54 -3.40 -17.64 -0.77
C PRO A 54 -4.00 -18.72 -1.67
N CYS A 55 -3.80 -20.00 -1.32
CA CYS A 55 -4.37 -21.14 -2.05
C CYS A 55 -4.44 -22.38 -1.16
N SER A 56 -5.29 -23.35 -1.52
CA SER A 56 -5.31 -24.66 -0.88
C SER A 56 -3.96 -25.37 -1.07
N GLY A 57 -3.29 -25.68 0.04
CA GLY A 57 -1.96 -26.31 0.06
C GLY A 57 -0.78 -25.34 -0.08
N CYS A 58 -1.02 -24.04 -0.27
CA CYS A 58 0.04 -23.03 -0.19
C CYS A 58 0.59 -22.92 1.24
N LYS A 59 1.81 -22.40 1.38
CA LYS A 59 2.30 -21.95 2.70
C LYS A 59 1.53 -20.70 3.13
N ALA A 60 1.28 -20.59 4.43
CA ALA A 60 0.75 -19.35 5.01
C ALA A 60 1.73 -18.21 4.78
N VAL A 61 1.20 -17.04 4.42
CA VAL A 61 1.94 -15.80 4.22
C VAL A 61 1.66 -14.89 5.39
N THR A 62 2.70 -14.22 5.90
CA THR A 62 2.58 -13.22 6.97
C THR A 62 3.04 -11.88 6.44
N LEU A 63 2.19 -10.85 6.59
CA LEU A 63 2.45 -9.48 6.15
C LEU A 63 2.39 -8.54 7.35
N ARG A 64 3.19 -7.47 7.32
CA ARG A 64 3.24 -6.49 8.41
C ARG A 64 2.12 -5.47 8.25
N VAL A 65 1.39 -5.22 9.33
CA VAL A 65 0.36 -4.20 9.41
C VAL A 65 0.86 -3.07 10.28
N THR A 66 0.56 -1.84 9.89
CA THR A 66 0.92 -0.62 10.61
C THR A 66 -0.33 0.28 10.74
N PRO A 67 -0.29 1.33 11.58
CA PRO A 67 -1.44 2.22 11.76
C PRO A 67 -1.85 2.96 10.48
N GLU A 68 -0.98 2.99 9.47
CA GLU A 68 -1.24 3.58 8.16
C GLU A 68 -1.97 2.62 7.20
N THR A 69 -2.20 1.36 7.58
CA THR A 69 -2.96 0.40 6.77
C THR A 69 -4.42 0.85 6.65
N LEU A 70 -4.91 0.98 5.42
CA LEU A 70 -6.30 1.40 5.16
C LEU A 70 -7.24 0.19 5.07
N TYR A 71 -8.35 0.23 5.78
CA TYR A 71 -9.40 -0.80 5.72
C TYR A 71 -10.64 -0.25 5.02
N GLN A 72 -11.19 -0.99 4.05
CA GLN A 72 -12.34 -0.56 3.27
C GLN A 72 -13.34 -1.70 3.06
N ILE A 73 -14.63 -1.38 3.02
CA ILE A 73 -15.71 -2.35 2.84
C ILE A 73 -16.54 -1.94 1.62
N ASN A 74 -17.10 -2.93 0.91
CA ASN A 74 -17.90 -2.78 -0.32
C ASN A 74 -17.13 -2.23 -1.53
N GLY A 75 -15.81 -2.41 -1.58
CA GLY A 75 -14.99 -1.96 -2.71
C GLY A 75 -14.93 -0.44 -2.89
N GLY A 76 -15.47 0.34 -1.93
CA GLY A 76 -15.61 1.78 -2.05
C GLY A 76 -14.30 2.53 -1.83
N GLU A 77 -14.16 3.62 -2.58
CA GLU A 77 -13.26 4.75 -2.29
C GLU A 77 -13.72 5.55 -1.04
N ASP A 78 -14.66 5.01 -0.28
CA ASP A 78 -15.21 5.57 0.95
C ASP A 78 -14.15 5.72 2.06
N GLU A 79 -14.55 6.49 3.08
CA GLU A 79 -13.76 6.73 4.28
C GLU A 79 -13.30 5.40 4.92
N PRO A 80 -12.00 5.26 5.23
CA PRO A 80 -11.49 4.04 5.83
C PRO A 80 -12.24 3.66 7.11
N VAL A 81 -12.57 2.38 7.26
CA VAL A 81 -13.14 1.84 8.49
C VAL A 81 -12.06 1.48 9.49
N THR A 82 -12.42 1.29 10.76
CA THR A 82 -11.49 0.79 11.77
C THR A 82 -11.19 -0.70 11.56
N LEU A 83 -10.06 -1.17 12.10
CA LEU A 83 -9.72 -2.59 12.14
C LEU A 83 -10.80 -3.45 12.80
N GLU A 84 -11.47 -2.91 13.84
CA GLU A 84 -12.58 -3.60 14.51
C GLU A 84 -13.80 -3.73 13.59
N GLN A 85 -14.17 -2.68 12.88
CA GLN A 85 -15.27 -2.71 11.90
C GLN A 85 -14.96 -3.68 10.75
N MET A 86 -13.73 -3.69 10.23
CA MET A 86 -13.30 -4.65 9.22
C MET A 86 -13.43 -6.10 9.73
N ARG A 87 -13.00 -6.38 10.95
CA ARG A 87 -13.17 -7.71 11.55
C ARG A 87 -14.62 -8.14 11.63
N GLU A 88 -15.50 -7.25 12.05
CA GLU A 88 -16.93 -7.55 12.15
C GLU A 88 -17.53 -7.82 10.77
N ALA A 89 -17.16 -7.03 9.77
CA ALA A 89 -17.57 -7.26 8.40
C ALA A 89 -17.06 -8.60 7.86
N MET A 90 -15.82 -8.98 8.16
CA MET A 90 -15.28 -10.30 7.78
C MET A 90 -16.01 -11.46 8.46
N ARG A 91 -16.51 -11.30 9.70
CA ARG A 91 -17.29 -12.35 10.39
C ARG A 91 -18.64 -12.58 9.74
N THR A 92 -19.28 -11.51 9.29
CA THR A 92 -20.60 -11.55 8.64
C THR A 92 -20.50 -11.78 7.14
N ALA A 93 -19.28 -11.87 6.59
CA ALA A 93 -19.06 -11.98 5.17
C ALA A 93 -19.64 -13.26 4.55
N GLY A 94 -20.36 -13.08 3.44
CA GLY A 94 -20.96 -14.16 2.66
C GLY A 94 -19.93 -14.92 1.82
N ALA A 95 -20.31 -16.11 1.33
CA ALA A 95 -19.41 -16.98 0.56
C ALA A 95 -18.90 -16.39 -0.78
N ARG A 96 -19.55 -15.34 -1.30
CA ARG A 96 -19.17 -14.65 -2.54
C ARG A 96 -18.30 -13.41 -2.31
N GLN A 97 -18.10 -13.00 -1.06
CA GLN A 97 -17.25 -11.85 -0.75
C GLN A 97 -15.78 -12.28 -0.70
N LEU A 98 -14.93 -11.41 -1.26
CA LEU A 98 -13.49 -11.60 -1.32
C LEU A 98 -12.80 -10.50 -0.52
N LEU A 99 -11.65 -10.83 0.04
CA LEU A 99 -10.76 -9.90 0.69
C LEU A 99 -9.54 -9.66 -0.22
N LEU A 100 -9.34 -8.40 -0.60
CA LEU A 100 -8.14 -7.95 -1.30
C LEU A 100 -7.14 -7.44 -0.26
N VAL A 101 -5.95 -8.02 -0.22
CA VAL A 101 -4.87 -7.59 0.67
C VAL A 101 -3.72 -7.05 -0.18
N ALA A 102 -3.64 -5.72 -0.28
CA ALA A 102 -2.58 -5.02 -0.99
C ALA A 102 -1.39 -4.77 -0.06
N TYR A 103 -0.18 -5.02 -0.56
CA TYR A 103 1.05 -4.83 0.21
C TYR A 103 2.21 -4.40 -0.67
N ARG A 104 3.17 -3.67 -0.09
CA ARG A 104 4.40 -3.27 -0.78
C ARG A 104 5.36 -4.46 -0.89
N LEU A 105 5.90 -4.70 -2.08
CA LEU A 105 6.81 -5.82 -2.30
C LEU A 105 8.13 -5.69 -1.55
N GLU A 106 8.63 -4.46 -1.37
CA GLU A 106 9.93 -4.13 -0.78
C GLU A 106 10.02 -4.56 0.70
N ASP A 107 9.01 -4.19 1.50
CA ASP A 107 9.04 -4.34 2.96
C ASP A 107 7.90 -5.20 3.52
N LYS A 108 7.04 -5.73 2.64
CA LYS A 108 5.87 -6.55 3.00
C LYS A 108 4.89 -5.86 3.95
N ILE A 109 4.82 -4.52 3.89
CA ILE A 109 3.84 -3.74 4.64
C ILE A 109 2.51 -3.71 3.88
N VAL A 110 1.43 -4.07 4.56
CA VAL A 110 0.06 -3.98 4.07
C VAL A 110 -0.31 -2.51 3.94
N THR A 111 -0.71 -2.10 2.75
CA THR A 111 -1.15 -0.73 2.49
C THR A 111 -2.66 -0.63 2.55
N ARG A 112 -3.36 -1.69 2.14
CA ARG A 112 -4.82 -1.70 2.10
C ARG A 112 -5.40 -3.10 2.24
N VAL A 113 -6.53 -3.18 2.94
CA VAL A 113 -7.38 -4.38 3.01
C VAL A 113 -8.79 -3.99 2.60
N VAL A 114 -9.30 -4.60 1.54
CA VAL A 114 -10.63 -4.30 0.99
C VAL A 114 -11.50 -5.53 1.05
N LEU A 115 -12.64 -5.45 1.72
CA LEU A 115 -13.71 -6.46 1.64
C LEU A 115 -14.68 -6.06 0.53
N GLY A 116 -14.72 -6.82 -0.56
CA GLY A 116 -15.54 -6.54 -1.73
C GLY A 116 -16.49 -7.70 -2.09
N SER A 117 -17.44 -7.40 -2.96
CA SER A 117 -18.28 -8.42 -3.61
C SER A 117 -17.78 -8.62 -5.04
N ASN A 118 -17.68 -9.86 -5.49
CA ASN A 118 -17.46 -10.20 -6.90
C ASN A 118 -18.80 -10.26 -7.64
#